data_AF-A0A5K1E9C8-F1
#
_entry.id   AF-A0A5K1E9C8-F1
#
_cell.length_a   1.000
_cell.length_b   1.000
_cell.length_c   1.000
_cell.angle_alpha   90.00
_cell.angle_beta   90.00
_cell.angle_gamma   90.00
#
_symmetry.space_group_name_H-M   'P 1'
#
loop_
_entity.id
_entity.type
_entity.pdbx_description
1 polymer ?
#
loop_
_entity_poly.entity_id
_entity_poly.type
_entity_poly.pdbx_seq_one_letter_code
_entity_poly.pdbx_strand_id
1 'polypeptide(L)'
;SGYEYKRKESNKNYETYEKQIKFAKRTGNRVQQEKVKERAKFNVNKEASKNRGNGKVVDDDEPPPEAPKKWKDYSVEFHFPKPKELAFPPLQLIEVSFSYPNRQDFCLSNVDVGLEFFLVTCYHLRVHPSCFSLEMLL
;
A
#
# COMPACT_ATOMS: atom_id res chain seq x y z
N SER A 1 8.35 -11.91 -7.65
CA SER A 1 7.49 -10.72 -7.78
C SER A 1 8.13 -9.75 -8.78
N GLY A 2 7.35 -9.07 -9.62
CA GLY A 2 7.86 -8.03 -10.52
C GLY A 2 8.50 -6.83 -9.78
N TYR A 3 8.17 -6.63 -8.50
CA TYR A 3 8.77 -5.63 -7.62
C TYR A 3 10.28 -5.86 -7.43
N GLU A 4 10.68 -7.06 -7.02
CA GLU A 4 12.09 -7.42 -6.75
C GLU A 4 12.97 -7.30 -8.00
N TYR A 5 12.42 -7.64 -9.17
CA TYR A 5 13.14 -7.51 -10.44
C TYR A 5 13.45 -6.04 -10.76
N LYS A 6 12.44 -5.16 -10.70
CA LYS A 6 12.59 -3.72 -10.94
C LYS A 6 13.53 -3.07 -9.93
N ARG A 7 13.44 -3.47 -8.65
CA ARG A 7 14.33 -3.01 -7.58
C ARG A 7 15.79 -3.34 -7.87
N LYS A 8 16.08 -4.58 -8.28
CA LYS A 8 17.45 -5.03 -8.60
C LYS A 8 18.02 -4.29 -9.81
N GLU A 9 17.23 -4.12 -10.86
CA GLU A 9 17.63 -3.41 -12.07
C GLU A 9 17.89 -1.92 -11.81
N SER A 10 16.99 -1.24 -11.11
CA SER A 10 17.13 0.18 -10.74
C SER A 10 18.38 0.42 -9.88
N ASN A 11 18.65 -0.46 -8.90
CA ASN A 11 19.84 -0.34 -8.05
C ASN A 11 21.14 -0.57 -8.84
N LYS A 12 21.15 -1.55 -9.76
CA LYS A 12 22.30 -1.81 -10.63
C LYS A 12 22.62 -0.60 -11.53
N ASN A 13 21.58 0.04 -12.10
CA ASN A 13 21.73 1.23 -12.92
C ASN A 13 22.25 2.42 -12.11
N TYR A 14 21.74 2.60 -10.89
CA TYR A 14 22.21 3.61 -9.94
C TYR A 14 23.70 3.45 -9.59
N GLU A 15 24.13 2.25 -9.21
CA GLU A 15 25.53 1.98 -8.84
C GLU A 15 26.51 2.25 -9.99
N THR A 16 26.10 1.90 -11.21
CA THR A 16 26.91 2.12 -12.42
C THR A 16 27.08 3.62 -12.69
N TYR A 17 25.99 4.39 -12.62
CA TYR A 17 26.01 5.83 -12.76
C TYR A 17 26.85 6.52 -11.67
N GLU A 18 26.69 6.09 -10.42
CA GLU A 18 27.43 6.66 -9.29
C GLU A 18 28.95 6.45 -9.44
N LYS A 19 29.37 5.26 -9.87
CA LYS A 19 30.80 4.96 -10.16
C LYS A 19 31.35 5.85 -11.26
N GLN A 20 30.62 6.03 -12.37
CA GLN A 20 31.05 6.87 -13.49
C GLN A 20 31.17 8.35 -13.08
N ILE A 21 30.20 8.87 -12.31
CA ILE A 21 30.27 10.23 -11.78
C ILE A 21 31.41 10.39 -10.78
N LYS A 22 31.62 9.43 -9.88
CA LYS A 22 32.75 9.45 -8.93
C LYS A 22 34.10 9.45 -9.67
N PHE A 23 34.24 8.64 -10.71
CA PHE A 23 35.44 8.61 -11.54
C PHE A 23 35.66 9.94 -12.27
N ALA A 24 34.65 10.46 -12.97
CA ALA A 24 34.76 11.73 -13.68
C ALA A 24 35.04 12.93 -12.75
N LYS A 25 34.56 12.87 -11.50
CA LYS A 25 34.92 13.83 -10.44
C LYS A 25 36.39 13.73 -10.04
N ARG A 26 36.92 12.52 -9.84
CA ARG A 26 38.34 12.30 -9.49
C ARG A 26 39.29 12.75 -10.59
N THR A 27 38.93 12.53 -11.85
CA THR A 27 39.76 12.93 -13.01
C THR A 27 39.76 14.45 -13.25
N GLY A 28 38.92 15.23 -12.56
CA GLY A 28 38.88 16.70 -12.68
C GLY A 28 38.34 17.24 -14.01
N ASN A 29 37.94 16.36 -14.94
CA ASN A 29 37.47 16.76 -16.27
C ASN A 29 35.98 17.09 -16.27
N ARG A 30 35.66 18.39 -16.22
CA ARG A 30 34.29 18.92 -16.18
C ARG A 30 33.44 18.52 -17.40
N VAL A 31 34.05 18.44 -18.58
CA VAL A 31 33.39 18.01 -19.83
C VAL A 31 32.99 16.54 -19.77
N GLN A 32 33.83 15.68 -19.18
CA GLN A 32 33.49 14.27 -18.99
C GLN A 32 32.38 14.07 -17.96
N GLN A 33 32.34 14.91 -16.90
CA GLN A 33 31.26 14.87 -15.91
C GLN A 33 29.91 15.23 -16.54
N GLU A 34 29.85 16.27 -17.38
CA GLU A 34 28.62 16.66 -18.08
C GLU A 34 28.16 15.57 -19.05
N LYS A 35 29.07 14.99 -19.84
CA LYS A 35 28.75 13.88 -20.74
C LYS A 35 28.18 12.65 -20.02
N VAL A 36 28.73 12.30 -18.85
CA VAL A 36 28.20 11.18 -18.04
C VAL A 36 26.79 11.49 -17.52
N LYS A 37 26.55 12.73 -17.06
CA LYS A 37 25.22 13.17 -16.63
C LYS A 37 24.22 13.16 -17.79
N GLU A 38 24.57 13.74 -18.92
CA GLU A 38 23.72 13.82 -20.11
C GLU A 38 23.36 12.42 -20.64
N ARG A 39 24.35 11.52 -20.75
CA ARG A 39 24.12 10.14 -21.18
C ARG A 39 23.21 9.38 -20.22
N ALA A 40 23.32 9.62 -18.92
CA ALA A 40 22.45 9.02 -17.92
C ALA A 40 20.99 9.51 -18.06
N LYS A 41 20.78 10.81 -18.30
CA LYS A 41 19.45 11.37 -18.55
C LYS A 41 18.81 10.82 -19.83
N PHE A 42 19.60 10.70 -20.90
CA PHE A 42 19.12 10.15 -22.18
C PHE A 42 18.68 8.68 -22.06
N ASN A 43 19.46 7.87 -21.34
CA ASN A 43 19.12 6.46 -21.13
C ASN A 43 17.82 6.29 -20.32
N VAL A 44 17.64 7.08 -19.26
CA VAL A 44 16.39 7.10 -18.47
C VAL A 44 15.18 7.48 -19.33
N ASN A 45 15.32 8.51 -20.18
CA ASN A 45 14.23 8.96 -21.06
C ASN A 45 13.88 7.90 -22.13
N LYS A 46 14.90 7.22 -22.69
CA LYS A 46 14.70 6.13 -23.66
C LYS A 46 13.97 4.94 -23.03
N GLU A 47 14.34 4.54 -21.81
CA GLU A 47 13.65 3.46 -21.08
C GLU A 47 12.20 3.85 -20.69
N ALA A 48 11.97 5.10 -20.28
CA ALA A 48 10.64 5.63 -19.98
C ALA A 48 9.72 5.63 -21.22
N SER A 49 10.23 6.04 -22.39
CA SER A 49 9.47 6.03 -23.65
C SER A 49 9.07 4.61 -24.11
N LYS A 50 9.90 3.60 -23.81
CA LYS A 50 9.65 2.20 -24.20
C LYS A 50 8.55 1.54 -23.35
N ASN A 51 8.34 2.01 -22.11
CA ASN A 51 7.27 1.56 -21.23
C ASN A 51 5.92 2.29 -21.46
N ARG A 52 5.90 3.38 -22.25
CA ARG A 52 4.68 4.16 -22.59
C ARG A 52 3.98 3.68 -23.87
N GLY A 53 4.03 2.38 -24.14
CA GLY A 53 3.26 1.77 -25.23
C GLY A 53 1.77 1.65 -24.89
N ASN A 54 1.03 2.71 -25.22
CA ASN A 54 -0.41 2.83 -25.51
C ASN A 54 -1.12 3.95 -24.74
N GLY A 55 -1.29 5.09 -25.40
CA GLY A 55 -2.44 5.99 -25.24
C GLY A 55 -2.54 6.72 -23.90
N LYS A 56 -1.68 7.71 -23.66
CA LYS A 56 -2.08 8.86 -22.83
C LYS A 56 -1.39 10.12 -23.32
N VAL A 57 -2.22 11.11 -23.63
CA VAL A 57 -1.86 12.47 -24.04
C VAL A 57 -0.83 13.03 -23.08
N VAL A 58 0.17 13.67 -23.67
CA VAL A 58 1.27 14.39 -23.05
C VAL A 58 0.71 15.38 -22.04
N ASP A 59 0.99 15.15 -20.76
CA ASP A 59 0.97 16.20 -19.75
C ASP A 59 2.39 16.76 -19.68
N ASP A 60 2.55 18.04 -20.01
CA ASP A 60 3.82 18.78 -20.14
C ASP A 60 4.45 19.09 -18.76
N ASP A 61 4.05 18.37 -17.71
CA ASP A 61 4.50 18.53 -16.32
C ASP A 61 5.28 17.28 -15.84
N GLU A 62 5.90 16.56 -16.77
CA GLU A 62 6.86 15.52 -16.40
C GLU A 62 8.17 16.17 -15.96
N PRO A 63 8.60 15.99 -14.69
CA PRO A 63 9.84 16.59 -14.21
C PRO A 63 11.01 16.16 -15.11
N PRO A 64 11.94 17.09 -15.42
CA PRO A 64 13.02 16.83 -16.37
C PRO A 64 13.72 15.51 -16.04
N PRO A 65 14.08 14.69 -17.04
CA PRO A 65 14.64 13.36 -16.82
C PRO A 65 15.86 13.48 -15.90
N GLU A 66 15.65 13.07 -14.64
CA GLU A 66 16.67 13.11 -13.61
C GLU A 66 17.56 11.90 -13.74
N ALA A 67 18.80 12.05 -13.28
CA ALA A 67 19.75 10.94 -13.24
C ALA A 67 19.15 9.72 -12.50
N PRO A 68 19.62 8.50 -12.79
CA PRO A 68 19.18 7.30 -12.08
C PRO A 68 19.23 7.52 -10.58
N LYS A 69 18.12 7.25 -9.88
CA LYS A 69 18.01 7.37 -8.42
C LYS A 69 18.07 5.98 -7.79
N LYS A 70 18.62 5.91 -6.58
CA LYS A 70 18.62 4.69 -5.78
C LYS A 70 17.18 4.33 -5.43
N TRP A 71 16.80 3.05 -5.53
CA TRP A 71 15.49 2.59 -5.10
C TRP A 71 15.31 2.87 -3.61
N LYS A 72 14.15 3.39 -3.22
CA LYS A 72 13.80 3.64 -1.82
C LYS A 72 12.73 2.64 -1.41
N ASP A 73 13.09 1.73 -0.52
CA ASP A 73 12.12 0.86 0.12
C ASP A 73 11.47 1.61 1.28
N TYR A 74 10.15 1.53 1.36
CA TYR A 74 9.39 2.07 2.48
C TYR A 74 8.71 0.92 3.19
N SER A 75 8.93 0.83 4.50
CA SER A 75 8.11 -0.01 5.37
C SER A 75 6.91 0.82 5.81
N VAL A 76 5.72 0.24 5.72
CA VAL A 76 4.50 0.85 6.26
C VAL A 76 4.15 0.07 7.52
N GLU A 77 4.23 0.75 8.66
CA GLU A 77 3.82 0.20 9.95
C GLU A 77 2.54 0.89 10.39
N PHE A 78 1.49 0.09 10.61
CA PHE A 78 0.24 0.58 11.16
C PHE A 78 0.35 0.52 12.68
N HIS A 79 0.56 1.68 13.30
CA HIS A 79 0.50 1.79 14.75
C HIS A 79 -0.92 2.14 15.18
N PHE A 80 -1.54 1.22 15.91
CA PHE A 80 -2.74 1.53 16.64
C PHE A 80 -2.34 2.27 17.93
N PRO A 81 -3.02 3.37 18.28
CA PRO A 81 -2.79 4.02 19.57
C PRO A 81 -3.13 3.04 20.70
N LYS A 82 -2.44 3.15 21.83
CA LYS A 82 -2.77 2.32 23.00
C LYS A 82 -4.24 2.58 23.36
N PRO A 83 -5.09 1.53 23.45
CA PRO A 83 -6.49 1.71 23.83
C PRO A 83 -6.56 2.42 25.18
N LYS A 84 -7.45 3.42 25.28
CA LYS A 84 -7.72 4.06 26.57
C LYS A 84 -8.35 3.01 27.49
N GLU A 85 -7.81 2.85 28.68
CA GLU A 85 -8.46 2.07 29.74
C GLU A 85 -9.78 2.79 30.08
N LEU A 86 -10.87 2.30 29.50
CA LEU A 86 -12.19 2.83 29.76
C LEU A 86 -12.69 2.25 31.09
N ALA A 87 -13.20 3.12 31.96
CA ALA A 87 -13.94 2.70 33.16
C ALA A 87 -15.38 2.26 32.84
N PHE A 88 -15.75 2.19 31.55
CA PHE A 88 -17.07 1.76 31.11
C PHE A 88 -17.13 0.22 31.09
N PRO A 89 -18.28 -0.37 31.44
CA PRO A 89 -18.46 -1.82 31.38
C PRO A 89 -18.26 -2.33 29.95
N PRO A 90 -17.79 -3.58 29.76
CA PRO A 90 -17.68 -4.19 28.44
C PRO A 90 -19.03 -4.12 27.72
N LEU A 91 -18.99 -3.77 26.43
CA LEU A 91 -20.18 -3.61 25.59
C LEU A 91 -20.94 -4.92 25.54
N GLN A 92 -22.19 -4.91 25.99
CA GLN A 92 -23.05 -6.08 26.07
C GLN A 92 -24.41 -5.77 25.46
N LEU A 93 -24.91 -6.69 24.64
CA LEU A 93 -26.31 -6.81 24.26
C LEU A 93 -26.89 -7.86 25.20
N ILE A 94 -27.91 -7.50 25.99
CA ILE A 94 -28.58 -8.40 26.93
C ILE A 94 -30.05 -8.48 26.55
N GLU A 95 -30.55 -9.70 26.38
CA GLU A 95 -31.94 -10.02 26.09
C GLU A 95 -32.52 -9.21 24.93
N VAL A 96 -31.69 -8.95 23.91
CA VAL A 96 -32.08 -8.10 22.80
C VAL A 96 -32.95 -8.90 21.84
N SER A 97 -34.13 -8.34 21.55
CA SER A 97 -35.01 -8.81 20.49
C SER A 97 -35.18 -7.70 19.45
N PHE A 98 -34.93 -8.04 18.19
CA PHE A 98 -34.97 -7.10 17.07
C PHE A 98 -35.64 -7.74 15.86
N SER A 99 -36.56 -7.04 15.21
CA SER A 99 -37.19 -7.47 13.96
C SER A 99 -37.32 -6.29 13.00
N TYR A 100 -37.23 -6.56 11.70
CA TYR A 100 -37.54 -5.54 10.69
C TYR A 100 -39.05 -5.40 10.53
N PRO A 101 -39.57 -4.17 10.33
CA PRO A 101 -40.98 -3.96 10.02
C PRO A 101 -41.39 -4.79 8.79
N ASN A 102 -42.53 -5.47 8.88
CA ASN A 102 -43.06 -6.38 7.84
C ASN A 102 -42.26 -7.66 7.57
N ARG A 103 -41.27 -8.02 8.40
CA ARG A 103 -40.52 -9.28 8.28
C ARG A 103 -40.28 -9.93 9.64
N GLN A 104 -41.33 -10.56 10.17
CA GLN A 104 -41.29 -11.26 11.47
C GLN A 104 -40.54 -12.60 11.42
N ASP A 105 -40.46 -13.21 10.23
CA ASP A 105 -39.62 -14.36 9.90
C ASP A 105 -38.13 -14.06 10.03
N PHE A 106 -37.77 -12.78 10.15
CA PHE A 106 -36.40 -12.32 10.31
C PHE A 106 -36.27 -11.49 11.59
N CYS A 107 -36.04 -12.18 12.69
CA CYS A 107 -35.81 -11.56 13.97
C CYS A 107 -34.63 -12.17 14.73
N LEU A 108 -34.00 -11.32 15.52
CA LEU A 108 -33.19 -11.72 16.66
C LEU A 108 -34.16 -11.85 17.84
N SER A 109 -34.09 -12.96 18.55
CA SER A 109 -34.89 -13.20 19.75
C SER A 109 -33.99 -13.69 20.87
N ASN A 110 -34.04 -13.01 22.01
CA ASN A 110 -33.32 -13.37 23.24
C ASN A 110 -31.82 -13.60 23.00
N VAL A 111 -31.17 -12.63 22.36
CA VAL A 111 -29.74 -12.72 22.03
C VAL A 111 -28.92 -11.96 23.06
N ASP A 112 -27.99 -12.68 23.69
CA ASP A 112 -26.96 -12.12 24.56
C ASP A 112 -25.60 -12.12 23.85
N VAL A 113 -24.96 -10.95 23.70
CA VAL A 113 -23.63 -10.81 23.08
C VAL A 113 -22.75 -9.90 23.93
N GLY A 114 -21.60 -10.41 24.37
CA GLY A 114 -20.57 -9.61 25.04
C GLY A 114 -19.37 -9.37 24.13
N LEU A 115 -18.90 -8.12 24.07
CA LEU A 115 -17.63 -7.74 23.43
C LEU A 115 -16.61 -7.35 24.49
N GLU A 116 -15.54 -8.13 24.57
CA GLU A 116 -14.37 -7.83 25.39
C GLU A 116 -13.38 -6.96 24.62
N PHE A 117 -12.70 -6.06 25.34
CA PHE A 117 -11.89 -4.96 24.79
C PHE A 117 -10.70 -5.39 23.89
N PHE A 118 -10.37 -6.68 23.88
CA PHE A 118 -9.22 -7.25 23.16
C PHE A 118 -9.58 -8.23 22.06
N LEU A 119 -10.87 -8.55 21.87
CA LEU A 119 -11.26 -9.48 20.81
C LEU A 119 -11.46 -8.72 19.50
N VAL A 120 -10.67 -9.08 18.49
CA VAL A 120 -10.97 -8.77 17.09
C VAL A 120 -12.04 -9.78 16.66
N THR A 121 -13.31 -9.47 16.91
CA THR A 121 -14.42 -10.30 16.44
C THR A 121 -14.75 -9.93 15.00
N CYS A 122 -14.51 -10.86 14.06
CA CYS A 122 -14.95 -10.71 12.68
C CYS A 122 -16.27 -11.47 12.51
N TYR A 123 -17.39 -10.75 12.59
CA TYR A 123 -18.70 -11.35 12.33
C TYR A 123 -18.95 -11.39 10.82
N HIS A 124 -19.02 -12.59 10.25
CA HIS A 124 -19.49 -12.75 8.88
C HIS A 124 -21.01 -12.83 8.86
N LEU A 125 -21.67 -11.71 8.58
CA LEU A 125 -23.12 -11.68 8.41
C LEU A 125 -23.50 -12.26 7.03
N ARG A 126 -23.64 -13.58 6.91
CA ARG A 126 -24.12 -14.20 5.66
C ARG A 126 -25.65 -14.14 5.63
N VAL A 127 -26.20 -13.24 4.82
CA VAL A 127 -27.64 -13.13 4.58
C VAL A 127 -28.08 -14.24 3.62
N HIS A 128 -28.44 -15.41 4.15
CA HIS A 128 -29.12 -16.45 3.38
C HIS A 128 -30.63 -16.26 3.47
N PRO A 129 -31.40 -16.41 2.37
CA PRO A 129 -32.85 -16.17 2.36
C PRO A 129 -33.70 -17.11 3.23
N SER A 130 -33.09 -18.03 3.99
CA SER A 130 -33.83 -19.07 4.73
C SER A 130 -33.29 -19.47 6.10
N CYS A 131 -32.15 -18.93 6.56
CA CYS A 131 -31.68 -19.06 7.95
C CYS A 131 -30.40 -18.23 8.14
N PHE A 132 -30.34 -17.40 9.18
CA PHE A 132 -29.08 -16.81 9.62
C PHE A 132 -28.37 -17.81 10.53
N SER A 133 -27.26 -18.37 10.07
CA SER A 133 -26.30 -19.04 10.94
C SER A 133 -25.23 -18.03 11.30
N LEU A 134 -25.16 -17.64 12.57
CA LEU A 134 -24.05 -16.85 13.10
C LEU A 134 -22.90 -17.83 13.36
N GLU A 135 -22.08 -18.11 12.35
CA GLU A 135 -20.86 -18.88 12.55
C GLU A 135 -19.78 -17.98 13.14
N MET A 136 -19.47 -18.22 14.41
CA MET A 136 -18.30 -17.63 15.08
C MET A 136 -17.07 -18.41 14.63
N LEU A 137 -16.26 -17.84 13.73
CA LEU A 137 -14.90 -18.34 13.51
C LEU A 137 -14.01 -17.82 14.65
N LEU A 138 -13.55 -18.74 15.50
CA LEU A 138 -12.46 -18.56 16.46
C LEU A 138 -11.10 -18.58 15.75
#